data_AF-A0A0C9ZX23-F1
#
_entry.id   AF-A0A0C9ZX23-F1
#
_cell.length_a   1.000
_cell.length_b   1.000
_cell.length_c   1.000
_cell.angle_alpha   90.00
_cell.angle_beta   90.00
_cell.angle_gamma   90.00
#
_symmetry.space_group_name_H-M   'P 1'
#
loop_
_entity.id
_entity.type
_entity.pdbx_description
1 polymer ?
#
loop_
_entity_poly.entity_id
_entity_poly.type
_entity_poly.pdbx_seq_one_letter_code
_entity_poly.pdbx_strand_id
1 'polypeptide(L)'
;MACTRLGAKKCASGVAQPAQLAGHKRPRTLSSGSTASPPLSPLSSLPSSPILQEATHKERSNRFCYLCHDGGNTIACSNHICPHVVCNACIKIPPEVEGILGLLEISFKCPACHEKEEHLAGSKPLPYFAFMRTERGKILPACKTPTFIKGVCKRASKSQVCGGPILILHFVYTGMNTRGSLPRVLNTTLEEYHDQSTLHYHEIIFDFGMAEKLCRWESEAERLVVGIGIDTFEHKIIFVMVHSEVTCGDLFTGKDGNNEDMALLPQEFMIYLFSGCLQRLVSGSTIFMLSCGPLVAFPKSVNSLKAAVVQFKPAYMVAFSADRFISAIMKLFIMAFGVRVLIQGHDLYKVFVDLLDVSIELRMHSDTFLFCLGECMAPRTVNVSSSPAVIGVRYSWYHTHRRPWGVSLPMSCPACSSIRSWSASKVSADSSIKQARVSTC
;
A
#
# COMPACT_ATOMS: atom_id res chain seq x y z
N MET A 1 -26.75 -0.16 34.29
CA MET A 1 -26.16 -0.06 32.93
C MET A 1 -27.16 0.62 32.02
N ALA A 2 -26.87 1.86 31.62
CA ALA A 2 -27.73 2.62 30.70
C ALA A 2 -27.38 2.24 29.26
N CYS A 3 -28.34 1.63 28.56
CA CYS A 3 -28.22 1.30 27.14
C CYS A 3 -28.80 2.46 26.32
N THR A 4 -27.94 3.35 25.83
CA THR A 4 -28.33 4.37 24.84
C THR A 4 -28.39 3.74 23.45
N ARG A 5 -29.60 3.67 22.87
CA ARG A 5 -29.82 3.35 21.46
C ARG A 5 -29.25 4.48 20.59
N LEU A 6 -28.05 4.27 20.04
CA LEU A 6 -27.58 5.01 18.87
C LEU A 6 -28.34 4.48 17.64
N GLY A 7 -29.24 5.30 17.09
CA GLY A 7 -29.86 5.01 15.80
C GLY A 7 -28.80 4.99 14.70
N ALA A 8 -28.53 3.81 14.13
CA ALA A 8 -27.65 3.69 12.98
C ALA A 8 -28.29 4.42 11.79
N LYS A 9 -27.69 5.53 11.35
CA LYS A 9 -27.97 6.07 10.01
C LYS A 9 -27.61 4.98 9.00
N LYS A 10 -28.58 4.57 8.17
CA LYS A 10 -28.39 3.54 7.15
C LYS A 10 -27.25 3.96 6.21
N CYS A 11 -26.13 3.25 6.24
CA CYS A 11 -25.17 3.23 5.13
C CYS A 11 -25.79 2.37 4.02
N ALA A 12 -26.71 2.93 3.25
CA ALA A 12 -27.26 2.26 2.09
C ALA A 12 -26.43 2.65 0.88
N SER A 13 -25.80 1.69 0.23
CA SER A 13 -25.43 1.82 -1.17
C SER A 13 -26.72 2.12 -1.95
N GLY A 14 -26.68 3.15 -2.80
CA GLY A 14 -27.85 3.70 -3.48
C GLY A 14 -27.66 3.71 -5.00
N VAL A 15 -28.73 4.11 -5.69
CA VAL A 15 -28.69 4.42 -7.12
C VAL A 15 -28.26 5.87 -7.27
N ALA A 16 -27.38 6.15 -8.23
CA ALA A 16 -26.89 7.48 -8.54
C ALA A 16 -27.02 7.76 -10.05
N GLN A 17 -27.21 9.03 -10.40
CA GLN A 17 -27.22 9.47 -11.79
C GLN A 17 -25.78 9.61 -12.31
N PRO A 18 -25.53 9.37 -13.61
CA PRO A 18 -24.23 9.65 -14.20
C PRO A 18 -23.91 11.15 -14.14
N ALA A 19 -22.75 11.53 -13.59
CA ALA A 19 -22.36 12.94 -13.52
C ALA A 19 -22.07 13.53 -14.91
N GLN A 20 -22.77 14.62 -15.25
CA GLN A 20 -22.51 15.41 -16.46
C GLN A 20 -21.73 16.68 -16.10
N LEU A 21 -20.43 16.51 -15.84
CA LEU A 21 -19.53 17.64 -15.57
C LEU A 21 -19.16 18.29 -16.91
N ALA A 22 -19.94 19.29 -17.33
CA ALA A 22 -19.71 20.04 -18.57
C ALA A 22 -18.42 20.87 -18.48
N GLY A 23 -17.57 20.81 -19.52
CA GLY A 23 -16.41 21.71 -19.67
C GLY A 23 -15.09 21.00 -19.97
N HIS A 24 -14.89 19.78 -19.49
CA HIS A 24 -13.75 18.96 -19.90
C HIS A 24 -14.18 18.01 -21.01
N LYS A 25 -13.63 18.21 -22.22
CA LYS A 25 -13.71 17.19 -23.29
C LYS A 25 -13.27 15.88 -22.67
N ARG A 26 -14.19 14.92 -22.55
CA ARG A 26 -13.90 13.55 -22.12
C ARG A 26 -12.62 13.12 -22.83
N PRO A 27 -11.56 12.67 -22.12
CA PRO A 27 -10.34 12.23 -22.77
C PRO A 27 -10.74 11.20 -23.81
N ARG A 28 -10.55 11.52 -25.10
CA ARG A 28 -10.94 10.64 -26.20
C ARG A 28 -10.19 9.34 -25.98
N THR A 29 -10.90 8.28 -25.63
CA THR A 29 -10.39 6.92 -25.72
C THR A 29 -9.94 6.73 -27.16
N LEU A 30 -8.63 6.61 -27.36
CA LEU A 30 -8.01 6.35 -28.65
C LEU A 30 -8.50 4.99 -29.16
N SER A 31 -9.54 5.03 -30.00
CA SER A 31 -9.86 3.94 -30.91
C SER A 31 -8.76 3.89 -31.97
N SER A 32 -8.22 2.70 -32.19
CA SER A 32 -7.17 2.40 -33.16
C SER A 32 -7.62 2.72 -34.58
N GLY A 33 -7.34 3.95 -35.04
CA GLY A 33 -7.45 4.37 -36.43
C GLY A 33 -6.06 4.62 -36.99
N SER A 34 -5.60 3.71 -37.84
CA SER A 34 -4.34 3.83 -38.59
C SER A 34 -4.40 5.03 -39.53
N THR A 35 -3.58 6.05 -39.30
CA THR A 35 -3.27 7.10 -40.28
C THR A 35 -1.83 7.59 -40.10
N ALA A 36 -1.19 7.84 -41.23
CA ALA A 36 0.24 8.01 -41.42
C ALA A 36 0.85 9.22 -40.71
N SER A 37 2.07 9.03 -40.19
CA SER A 37 2.90 10.07 -39.57
C SER A 37 3.52 11.02 -40.61
N PRO A 38 3.53 12.35 -40.39
CA PRO A 38 4.41 13.27 -41.11
C PRO A 38 5.78 13.41 -40.41
N PRO A 39 6.80 13.94 -41.10
CA PRO A 39 8.20 13.80 -40.69
C PRO A 39 8.60 14.80 -39.61
N LEU A 40 9.46 14.32 -38.71
CA LEU A 40 10.11 15.06 -37.64
C LEU A 40 11.11 16.07 -38.20
N SER A 41 11.14 17.26 -37.60
CA SER A 41 12.29 18.18 -37.63
C SER A 41 12.78 18.46 -36.20
N PRO A 42 14.07 18.76 -36.01
CA PRO A 42 14.77 18.53 -34.75
C PRO A 42 14.98 19.82 -33.93
N LEU A 43 15.50 19.60 -32.70
CA LEU A 43 16.03 20.54 -31.70
C LEU A 43 15.03 21.07 -30.65
N SER A 44 15.25 20.70 -29.40
CA SER A 44 16.13 21.52 -28.54
C SER A 44 16.48 20.76 -27.25
N SER A 45 17.75 20.88 -26.86
CA SER A 45 18.39 20.27 -25.70
C SER A 45 17.77 20.75 -24.38
N LEU A 46 17.37 19.80 -23.54
CA LEU A 46 17.01 20.03 -22.14
C LEU A 46 18.27 20.31 -21.29
N PRO A 47 18.24 21.30 -20.39
CA PRO A 47 19.37 21.59 -19.51
C PRO A 47 19.54 20.51 -18.44
N SER A 48 20.79 20.23 -18.13
CA SER A 48 21.24 19.27 -17.13
C SER A 48 20.63 19.54 -15.76
N SER A 49 20.05 18.50 -15.15
CA SER A 49 19.56 18.50 -13.77
C SER A 49 20.67 18.86 -12.77
N PRO A 50 20.32 19.52 -11.66
CA PRO A 50 21.31 19.91 -10.65
C PRO A 50 21.83 18.69 -9.90
N ILE A 51 23.14 18.73 -9.68
CA ILE A 51 23.95 17.78 -8.92
C ILE A 51 23.32 17.55 -7.54
N LEU A 52 22.93 16.30 -7.28
CA LEU A 52 22.50 15.81 -5.97
C LEU A 52 23.68 15.96 -5.00
N GLN A 53 23.57 16.86 -4.02
CA GLN A 53 24.56 17.00 -2.96
C GLN A 53 24.71 15.66 -2.22
N GLU A 54 25.96 15.29 -1.98
CA GLU A 54 26.39 14.12 -1.22
C GLU A 54 25.89 14.27 0.24
N ALA A 55 24.68 13.79 0.50
CA ALA A 55 24.14 13.62 1.84
C ALA A 55 25.13 12.78 2.65
N THR A 56 25.60 13.33 3.77
CA THR A 56 26.56 12.62 4.63
C THR A 56 25.98 11.27 5.02
N HIS A 57 26.79 10.21 4.98
CA HIS A 57 26.39 8.80 5.11
C HIS A 57 25.54 8.47 6.38
N LYS A 58 25.50 9.38 7.35
CA LYS A 58 24.69 9.30 8.58
C LYS A 58 23.20 9.59 8.33
N GLU A 59 22.86 10.39 7.31
CA GLU A 59 21.48 10.83 7.03
C GLU A 59 20.56 9.74 6.46
N ARG A 60 21.11 8.62 5.98
CA ARG A 60 20.32 7.50 5.42
C ARG A 60 20.16 6.31 6.35
N SER A 61 20.74 6.36 7.55
CA SER A 61 20.64 5.26 8.50
C SER A 61 19.33 5.34 9.30
N ASN A 62 18.74 4.19 9.60
CA ASN A 62 17.53 4.13 10.41
C ASN A 62 17.79 4.60 11.85
N ARG A 63 16.75 5.15 12.51
CA ARG A 63 16.87 5.65 13.89
C ARG A 63 16.82 4.55 14.95
N PHE A 64 16.21 3.42 14.62
CA PHE A 64 15.91 2.34 15.56
C PHE A 64 16.69 1.07 15.25
N CYS A 65 17.11 0.37 16.29
CA CYS A 65 17.78 -0.91 16.18
C CYS A 65 16.86 -1.94 15.52
N TYR A 66 17.31 -2.57 14.42
CA TYR A 66 16.46 -3.52 13.70
C TYR A 66 16.24 -4.85 14.45
N LEU A 67 17.03 -5.13 15.49
CA LEU A 67 16.89 -6.34 16.30
C LEU A 67 15.79 -6.20 17.37
N CYS A 68 15.79 -5.09 18.11
CA CYS A 68 14.87 -4.87 19.23
C CYS A 68 13.75 -3.86 18.95
N HIS A 69 13.83 -3.09 17.86
CA HIS A 69 12.94 -1.99 17.47
C HIS A 69 12.95 -0.81 18.44
N ASP A 70 13.98 -0.72 19.28
CA ASP A 70 14.16 0.37 20.23
C ASP A 70 15.23 1.35 19.74
N GLY A 71 15.18 2.58 20.25
CA GLY A 71 16.14 3.64 19.97
C GLY A 71 17.36 3.60 20.90
N GLY A 72 18.03 4.75 21.00
CA GLY A 72 19.18 4.97 21.89
C GLY A 72 20.51 4.98 21.17
N ASN A 73 21.57 4.53 21.85
CA ASN A 73 22.92 4.48 21.29
C ASN A 73 23.02 3.35 20.26
N THR A 74 22.99 3.72 18.98
CA THR A 74 23.03 2.81 17.84
C THR A 74 24.31 2.98 17.02
N ILE A 75 24.72 1.90 16.36
CA ILE A 75 25.83 1.86 15.40
C ILE A 75 25.24 1.56 14.03
N ALA A 76 25.49 2.45 13.06
CA ALA A 76 25.04 2.29 11.69
C ALA A 76 25.98 1.41 10.88
N CYS A 77 25.42 0.55 10.02
CA CYS A 77 26.21 -0.26 9.11
C CYS A 77 27.07 0.63 8.19
N SER A 78 28.35 0.30 8.04
CA SER A 78 29.28 1.01 7.17
C SER A 78 29.04 0.74 5.68
N ASN A 79 28.18 -0.21 5.33
CA ASN A 79 27.75 -0.39 3.95
C ASN A 79 26.75 0.72 3.56
N HIS A 80 27.14 1.60 2.62
CA HIS A 80 26.36 2.78 2.20
C HIS A 80 24.96 2.52 1.65
N ILE A 81 24.68 1.30 1.19
CA ILE A 81 23.34 0.91 0.75
C ILE A 81 22.54 0.19 1.85
N CYS A 82 23.12 -0.02 3.03
CA CYS A 82 22.49 -0.72 4.15
C CYS A 82 21.98 0.31 5.18
N PRO A 83 20.67 0.43 5.36
CA PRO A 83 20.09 1.38 6.31
C PRO A 83 20.04 0.84 7.75
N HIS A 84 20.50 -0.40 8.00
CA HIS A 84 20.40 -1.05 9.31
C HIS A 84 21.30 -0.40 10.36
N VAL A 85 20.76 -0.27 11.56
CA VAL A 85 21.50 0.12 12.76
C VAL A 85 21.27 -0.90 13.88
N VAL A 86 22.25 -1.06 14.77
CA VAL A 86 22.15 -1.97 15.93
C VAL A 86 22.47 -1.20 17.21
N CYS A 87 21.64 -1.33 18.24
CA CYS A 87 21.90 -0.68 19.53
C CYS A 87 22.92 -1.45 20.38
N ASN A 88 23.62 -0.73 21.25
CA ASN A 88 24.63 -1.28 22.16
C ASN A 88 24.07 -2.34 23.14
N ALA A 89 22.75 -2.35 23.37
CA ALA A 89 22.10 -3.40 24.16
C ALA A 89 22.02 -4.74 23.39
N CYS A 90 21.91 -4.70 22.07
CA CYS A 90 21.78 -5.89 21.22
C CYS A 90 23.12 -6.44 20.73
N ILE A 91 24.18 -5.63 20.68
CA ILE A 91 25.52 -6.06 20.26
C ILE A 91 26.53 -5.86 21.38
N LYS A 92 27.34 -6.89 21.67
CA LYS A 92 28.48 -6.72 22.58
C LYS A 92 29.61 -6.02 21.82
N ILE A 93 29.89 -4.78 22.19
CA ILE A 93 31.07 -4.05 21.71
C ILE A 93 32.29 -4.53 22.50
N PRO A 94 33.31 -5.08 21.85
CA PRO A 94 34.55 -5.46 22.54
C PRO A 94 35.33 -4.23 23.05
N PRO A 95 35.97 -4.28 24.23
CA PRO A 95 36.76 -3.17 24.75
C PRO A 95 37.88 -2.70 23.80
N GLU A 96 38.41 -3.60 22.96
CA GLU A 96 39.45 -3.32 21.98
C GLU A 96 39.02 -2.32 20.90
N VAL A 97 37.72 -2.22 20.64
CA VAL A 97 37.16 -1.31 19.64
C VAL A 97 36.40 -0.14 20.25
N GLU A 98 35.94 -0.23 21.51
CA GLU A 98 35.07 0.77 22.14
C GLU A 98 35.62 2.20 22.06
N GLY A 99 36.91 2.40 22.30
CA GLY A 99 37.57 3.71 22.23
C GLY A 99 37.92 4.21 20.83
N ILE A 100 37.78 3.36 19.81
CA ILE A 100 38.11 3.68 18.41
C ILE A 100 36.90 3.55 17.46
N LEU A 101 35.71 3.32 18.01
CA LEU A 101 34.47 3.33 17.25
C LEU A 101 34.22 4.72 16.65
N GLY A 102 33.92 4.76 15.35
CA GLY A 102 33.71 6.00 14.62
C GLY A 102 34.97 6.56 13.95
N LEU A 103 36.15 5.99 14.20
CA LEU A 103 37.32 6.26 13.37
C LEU A 103 37.12 5.67 11.96
N LEU A 104 37.58 6.38 10.93
CA LEU A 104 37.47 5.97 9.52
C LEU A 104 38.09 4.59 9.23
N GLU A 105 39.04 4.16 10.08
CA GLU A 105 39.73 2.87 9.94
C GLU A 105 38.87 1.69 10.36
N ILE A 106 37.84 1.90 11.19
CA ILE A 106 36.95 0.86 11.71
C ILE A 106 35.61 0.94 11.00
N SER A 107 35.23 -0.14 10.34
CA SER A 107 33.92 -0.33 9.73
C SER A 107 33.09 -1.34 10.52
N PHE A 108 31.80 -1.06 10.66
CA PHE A 108 30.82 -1.96 11.25
C PHE A 108 29.99 -2.62 10.15
N LYS A 109 29.98 -3.96 10.12
CA LYS A 109 29.09 -4.74 9.27
C LYS A 109 27.95 -5.28 10.12
N CYS A 110 26.71 -4.88 9.82
CA CYS A 110 25.54 -5.40 10.54
C CYS A 110 25.31 -6.91 10.27
N PRO A 111 24.59 -7.62 11.14
CA PRO A 111 24.32 -9.04 10.92
C PRO A 111 23.54 -9.32 9.61
N ALA A 112 22.64 -8.42 9.20
CA ALA A 112 21.91 -8.58 7.94
C ALA A 112 22.83 -8.53 6.69
N CYS A 113 23.86 -7.67 6.69
CA CYS A 113 24.85 -7.66 5.62
C CYS A 113 25.73 -8.91 5.64
N HIS A 114 26.12 -9.37 6.83
CA HIS A 114 26.86 -10.63 7.00
C HIS A 114 26.10 -11.82 6.44
N GLU A 115 24.85 -12.04 6.88
CA GLU A 115 23.99 -13.13 6.37
C GLU A 115 23.80 -13.05 4.85
N LYS A 116 23.65 -11.84 4.29
CA LYS A 116 23.50 -11.64 2.85
C LYS A 116 24.73 -12.08 2.08
N GLU A 117 25.92 -11.76 2.57
CA GLU A 117 27.17 -12.14 1.93
C GLU A 117 27.41 -13.66 2.00
N GLU A 118 27.14 -14.28 3.14
CA GLU A 118 27.22 -15.75 3.29
C GLU A 118 26.28 -16.46 2.30
N HIS A 119 25.04 -15.99 2.20
CA HIS A 119 24.07 -16.53 1.25
C HIS A 119 24.53 -16.39 -0.21
N LEU A 120 25.13 -15.26 -0.57
CA LEU A 120 25.65 -15.04 -1.93
C LEU A 120 26.88 -15.90 -2.23
N ALA A 121 27.73 -16.13 -1.23
CA ALA A 121 28.90 -16.99 -1.36
C ALA A 121 28.54 -18.50 -1.42
N GLY A 122 27.31 -18.87 -1.07
CA GLY A 122 26.90 -20.27 -0.93
C GLY A 122 27.71 -21.02 0.14
N SER A 123 28.33 -20.28 1.06
CA SER A 123 29.22 -20.84 2.08
C SER A 123 28.44 -21.41 3.26
N LYS A 124 29.08 -22.30 4.02
CA LYS A 124 28.59 -22.66 5.35
C LYS A 124 28.58 -21.43 6.27
N PRO A 125 27.74 -21.39 7.32
CA PRO A 125 27.74 -20.30 8.30
C PRO A 125 29.16 -20.07 8.86
N LEU A 126 29.62 -18.83 8.80
CA LEU A 126 30.92 -18.37 9.29
C LEU A 126 30.74 -17.61 10.61
N PRO A 127 31.79 -17.57 11.45
CA PRO A 127 31.75 -16.71 12.63
C PRO A 127 31.56 -15.24 12.23
N TYR A 128 30.66 -14.55 12.93
CA TYR A 128 30.35 -13.15 12.67
C TYR A 128 31.40 -12.23 13.30
N PHE A 129 32.10 -11.45 12.49
CA PHE A 129 33.00 -10.38 12.93
C PHE A 129 32.40 -9.03 12.55
N ALA A 130 31.81 -8.34 13.53
CA ALA A 130 31.08 -7.11 13.28
C ALA A 130 31.97 -5.93 12.92
N PHE A 131 33.17 -5.87 13.51
CA PHE A 131 34.08 -4.74 13.41
C PHE A 131 35.29 -5.14 12.57
N MET A 132 35.50 -4.44 11.46
CA MET A 132 36.59 -4.68 10.52
C MET A 132 37.49 -3.45 10.45
N ARG A 133 38.79 -3.65 10.43
CA ARG A 133 39.80 -2.61 10.21
C ARG A 133 40.37 -2.71 8.81
N THR A 134 40.64 -1.56 8.18
CA THR A 134 41.42 -1.51 6.95
C THR A 134 42.90 -1.28 7.26
N GLU A 135 43.75 -2.29 7.03
CA GLU A 135 45.20 -2.18 7.20
C GLU A 135 45.89 -2.42 5.85
N ARG A 136 46.64 -1.43 5.34
CA ARG A 136 47.34 -1.50 4.04
C ARG A 136 46.44 -1.96 2.89
N GLY A 137 45.19 -1.50 2.86
CA GLY A 137 44.18 -1.85 1.85
C GLY A 137 43.53 -3.22 2.02
N LYS A 138 43.86 -3.99 3.07
CA LYS A 138 43.19 -5.25 3.40
C LYS A 138 42.17 -5.05 4.52
N ILE A 139 41.00 -5.66 4.36
CA ILE A 139 39.94 -5.65 5.37
C ILE A 139 40.14 -6.85 6.28
N LEU A 140 40.43 -6.60 7.56
CA LEU A 140 40.70 -7.63 8.58
C LEU A 140 39.77 -7.44 9.78
N PRO A 141 39.43 -8.50 10.53
CA PRO A 141 38.69 -8.34 11.79
C PRO A 141 39.47 -7.45 12.77
N ALA A 142 38.80 -6.45 13.33
CA ALA A 142 39.41 -5.57 14.34
C ALA A 142 39.60 -6.29 15.69
N CYS A 143 38.84 -7.37 15.93
CA CYS A 143 38.92 -8.20 17.12
C CYS A 143 39.26 -9.66 16.74
N LYS A 144 40.00 -10.35 17.61
CA LYS A 144 40.36 -11.77 17.43
C LYS A 144 39.17 -12.71 17.64
N THR A 145 38.20 -12.33 18.47
CA THR A 145 37.03 -13.13 18.80
C THR A 145 35.82 -12.70 17.97
N PRO A 146 34.96 -13.65 17.54
CA PRO A 146 33.69 -13.32 16.91
C PRO A 146 32.81 -12.42 17.80
N THR A 147 32.01 -11.58 17.17
CA THR A 147 31.10 -10.67 17.86
C THR A 147 29.81 -11.40 18.26
N PHE A 148 29.43 -11.28 19.53
CA PHE A 148 28.20 -11.88 20.05
C PHE A 148 27.02 -10.90 19.95
N ILE A 149 25.95 -11.33 19.29
CA ILE A 149 24.67 -10.63 19.27
C ILE A 149 23.82 -11.13 20.45
N LYS A 150 23.57 -10.23 21.41
CA LYS A 150 22.69 -10.50 22.56
C LYS A 150 21.22 -10.31 22.21
N GLY A 151 20.94 -9.43 21.26
CA GLY A 151 19.57 -9.11 20.84
C GLY A 151 18.87 -10.33 20.26
N VAL A 152 17.64 -10.57 20.71
CA VAL A 152 16.76 -11.55 20.05
C VAL A 152 16.11 -10.86 18.87
N CYS A 153 16.27 -11.42 17.67
CA CYS A 153 15.58 -10.90 16.50
C CYS A 153 14.07 -11.11 16.68
N LYS A 154 13.34 -10.04 17.04
CA LYS A 154 11.89 -10.11 17.25
C LYS A 154 11.12 -10.25 15.93
N ARG A 155 11.79 -10.12 14.78
CA ARG A 155 11.23 -10.07 13.42
C ARG A 155 12.10 -10.83 12.43
N ALA A 156 11.75 -10.78 11.14
CA ALA A 156 12.58 -11.37 10.09
C ALA A 156 13.95 -10.68 10.05
N SER A 157 15.04 -11.43 9.83
CA SER A 157 16.41 -10.88 9.80
C SER A 157 16.63 -9.81 8.71
N LYS A 158 15.79 -9.84 7.68
CA LYS A 158 15.77 -8.86 6.57
C LYS A 158 14.92 -7.63 6.85
N SER A 159 14.19 -7.58 7.97
CA SER A 159 13.39 -6.41 8.33
C SER A 159 14.29 -5.23 8.69
N GLN A 160 13.74 -4.03 8.54
CA GLN A 160 14.35 -2.79 9.01
C GLN A 160 13.39 -2.04 9.92
N VAL A 161 13.75 -0.83 10.34
CA VAL A 161 12.81 0.09 11.02
C VAL A 161 12.89 1.40 10.27
N CYS A 162 12.14 1.50 9.18
CA CYS A 162 12.14 2.67 8.31
C CYS A 162 11.72 3.90 9.11
N GLY A 163 12.57 4.93 9.09
CA GLY A 163 12.27 6.24 9.66
C GLY A 163 11.89 7.30 8.62
N GLY A 164 11.70 6.88 7.37
CA GLY A 164 11.40 7.78 6.25
C GLY A 164 10.08 8.54 6.44
N PRO A 165 9.96 9.76 5.90
CA PRO A 165 8.76 10.58 6.04
C PRO A 165 7.54 9.93 5.36
N ILE A 166 6.41 9.92 6.07
CA ILE A 166 5.16 9.28 5.68
C ILE A 166 4.04 10.33 5.58
N LEU A 167 3.34 10.31 4.46
CA LEU A 167 2.10 11.06 4.24
C LEU A 167 0.90 10.10 4.17
N ILE A 168 -0.10 10.38 5.01
CA ILE A 168 -1.40 9.70 5.00
C ILE A 168 -2.47 10.70 4.56
N LEU A 169 -3.08 10.46 3.40
CA LEU A 169 -4.22 11.22 2.90
C LEU A 169 -5.50 10.41 3.07
N HIS A 170 -6.52 11.00 3.66
CA HIS A 170 -7.84 10.41 3.84
C HIS A 170 -8.88 11.27 3.13
N PHE A 171 -9.21 10.88 1.89
CA PHE A 171 -10.29 11.49 1.12
C PHE A 171 -11.62 10.89 1.54
N VAL A 172 -12.55 11.73 1.96
CA VAL A 172 -13.84 11.34 2.53
C VAL A 172 -14.95 11.96 1.73
N TYR A 173 -15.82 11.12 1.16
CA TYR A 173 -17.04 11.59 0.52
C TYR A 173 -17.91 12.34 1.54
N THR A 174 -18.45 13.48 1.13
CA THR A 174 -19.29 14.32 2.01
C THR A 174 -20.42 13.53 2.69
N GLY A 175 -20.62 13.79 3.99
CA GLY A 175 -21.64 13.13 4.81
C GLY A 175 -21.24 11.76 5.38
N MET A 176 -20.08 11.19 5.03
CA MET A 176 -19.59 9.96 5.64
C MET A 176 -19.07 10.17 7.07
N ASN A 177 -19.24 9.16 7.93
CA ASN A 177 -18.74 9.19 9.30
C ASN A 177 -17.30 8.66 9.37
N THR A 178 -16.38 9.50 9.87
CA THR A 178 -14.96 9.17 9.99
C THR A 178 -14.56 8.67 11.39
N ARG A 179 -15.51 8.50 12.31
CA ARG A 179 -15.20 8.04 13.67
C ARG A 179 -14.58 6.64 13.65
N GLY A 180 -13.36 6.55 14.19
CA GLY A 180 -12.60 5.29 14.19
C GLY A 180 -12.14 4.86 12.80
N SER A 181 -11.93 5.84 11.89
CA SER A 181 -11.46 5.59 10.53
C SER A 181 -10.11 4.86 10.53
N LEU A 182 -9.95 3.99 9.53
CA LEU A 182 -8.72 3.21 9.33
C LEU A 182 -7.46 4.08 9.20
N PRO A 183 -7.49 5.26 8.54
CA PRO A 183 -6.30 6.10 8.43
C PRO A 183 -5.83 6.64 9.79
N ARG A 184 -6.77 6.94 10.70
CA ARG A 184 -6.42 7.35 12.08
C ARG A 184 -5.78 6.19 12.85
N VAL A 185 -6.30 4.97 12.68
CA VAL A 185 -5.67 3.77 13.26
C VAL A 185 -4.25 3.58 12.73
N LEU A 186 -4.03 3.79 11.43
CA LEU A 186 -2.69 3.74 10.85
C LEU A 186 -1.79 4.82 11.45
N ASN A 187 -2.25 6.08 11.51
CA ASN A 187 -1.50 7.19 12.09
C ASN A 187 -1.02 6.87 13.52
N THR A 188 -1.95 6.49 14.40
CA THR A 188 -1.64 6.13 15.78
C THR A 188 -0.70 4.93 15.89
N THR A 189 -0.76 3.97 14.95
CA THR A 189 0.18 2.84 14.92
C THR A 189 1.62 3.30 14.59
N LEU A 190 1.78 4.41 13.88
CA LEU A 190 3.07 4.92 13.41
C LEU A 190 3.66 5.99 14.33
N GLU A 191 2.85 6.63 15.18
CA GLU A 191 3.28 7.70 16.10
C GLU A 191 4.43 7.29 17.05
N GLU A 192 4.60 6.01 17.35
CA GLU A 192 5.73 5.53 18.17
C GLU A 192 7.09 5.60 17.46
N TYR A 193 7.08 5.61 16.12
CA TYR A 193 8.28 5.58 15.28
C TYR A 193 8.56 6.89 14.56
N HIS A 194 7.60 7.82 14.55
CA HIS A 194 7.67 9.06 13.80
C HIS A 194 7.26 10.26 14.67
N ASP A 195 7.85 11.41 14.37
CA ASP A 195 7.47 12.70 14.95
C ASP A 195 6.59 13.50 13.99
N GLN A 196 6.10 14.66 14.43
CA GLN A 196 5.24 15.54 13.63
C GLN A 196 5.90 16.04 12.34
N SER A 197 7.24 15.99 12.24
CA SER A 197 7.93 16.39 11.01
C SER A 197 7.96 15.27 9.96
N THR A 198 7.85 14.01 10.41
CA THR A 198 8.03 12.81 9.58
C THR A 198 6.74 12.01 9.38
N LEU A 199 5.65 12.31 10.10
CA LEU A 199 4.35 11.67 9.89
C LEU A 199 3.26 12.73 9.76
N HIS A 200 2.69 12.82 8.56
CA HIS A 200 1.67 13.80 8.21
C HIS A 200 0.36 13.10 7.90
N TYR A 201 -0.72 13.57 8.51
CA TYR A 201 -2.06 13.03 8.30
C TYR A 201 -3.03 14.16 7.93
N HIS A 202 -3.69 14.01 6.79
CA HIS A 202 -4.71 14.95 6.31
C HIS A 202 -6.02 14.21 6.04
N GLU A 203 -7.08 14.65 6.71
CA GLU A 203 -8.46 14.27 6.40
C GLU A 203 -9.09 15.35 5.52
N ILE A 204 -9.55 14.96 4.33
CA ILE A 204 -9.99 15.87 3.28
C ILE A 204 -11.39 15.44 2.85
N ILE A 205 -12.37 16.33 3.02
CA ILE A 205 -13.74 16.08 2.59
C ILE A 205 -13.89 16.56 1.16
N PHE A 206 -14.47 15.74 0.28
CA PHE A 206 -14.72 16.13 -1.10
C PHE A 206 -16.20 16.03 -1.48
N ASP A 207 -16.61 16.93 -2.37
CA ASP A 207 -17.88 16.95 -3.10
C ASP A 207 -17.64 17.73 -4.39
N PHE A 208 -17.67 17.05 -5.54
CA PHE A 208 -17.53 17.63 -6.86
C PHE A 208 -18.65 17.16 -7.82
N GLY A 209 -19.84 16.86 -7.28
CA GLY A 209 -20.98 16.40 -8.06
C GLY A 209 -21.58 17.42 -9.04
N MET A 210 -21.12 18.68 -8.99
CA MET A 210 -21.53 19.76 -9.90
C MET A 210 -20.30 20.53 -10.40
N ALA A 211 -20.39 21.17 -11.57
CA ALA A 211 -19.29 21.95 -12.14
C ALA A 211 -18.75 23.03 -11.19
N GLU A 212 -19.64 23.80 -10.54
CA GLU A 212 -19.24 24.81 -9.55
C GLU A 212 -18.53 24.22 -8.33
N LYS A 213 -18.95 23.02 -7.90
CA LYS A 213 -18.32 22.28 -6.80
C LYS A 213 -16.95 21.73 -7.23
N LEU A 214 -16.83 21.25 -8.47
CA LEU A 214 -15.57 20.81 -9.04
C LEU A 214 -14.55 21.95 -9.11
N CYS A 215 -14.91 23.13 -9.62
CA CYS A 215 -13.98 24.27 -9.65
C CYS A 215 -13.49 24.67 -8.26
N ARG A 216 -14.37 24.59 -7.25
CA ARG A 216 -13.99 24.80 -5.84
C ARG A 216 -13.05 23.71 -5.33
N TRP A 217 -13.34 22.45 -5.64
CA TRP A 217 -12.49 21.31 -5.30
C TRP A 217 -11.09 21.45 -5.92
N GLU A 218 -10.98 21.83 -7.19
CA GLU A 218 -9.70 22.04 -7.88
C GLU A 218 -8.87 23.15 -7.19
N SER A 219 -9.51 24.26 -6.81
CA SER A 219 -8.86 25.33 -6.07
C SER A 219 -8.41 24.90 -4.67
N GLU A 220 -9.14 23.99 -4.02
CA GLU A 220 -8.76 23.41 -2.73
C GLU A 220 -7.61 22.42 -2.87
N ALA A 221 -7.66 21.55 -3.88
CA ALA A 221 -6.62 20.60 -4.23
C ALA A 221 -5.26 21.27 -4.48
N GLU A 222 -5.25 22.41 -5.18
CA GLU A 222 -4.04 23.21 -5.39
C GLU A 222 -3.47 23.75 -4.07
N ARG A 223 -4.32 24.28 -3.19
CA ARG A 223 -3.88 24.78 -1.87
C ARG A 223 -3.34 23.65 -0.98
N LEU A 224 -3.98 22.47 -1.02
CA LEU A 224 -3.54 21.28 -0.28
C LEU A 224 -2.13 20.87 -0.71
N VAL A 225 -1.86 20.83 -2.01
CA VAL A 225 -0.53 20.51 -2.55
C VAL A 225 0.56 21.44 -2.03
N VAL A 226 0.29 22.75 -2.05
CA VAL A 226 1.25 23.77 -1.58
C VAL A 226 1.55 23.56 -0.09
N GLY A 227 0.53 23.24 0.71
CA GLY A 227 0.70 22.99 2.14
C GLY A 227 1.44 21.69 2.47
N ILE A 228 1.27 20.64 1.65
CA ILE A 228 1.87 19.32 1.88
C ILE A 228 3.36 19.30 1.49
N GLY A 229 3.72 19.85 0.33
CA GLY A 229 5.04 19.66 -0.28
C GLY A 229 5.20 18.25 -0.87
N ILE A 230 5.10 18.12 -2.20
CA ILE A 230 4.94 16.82 -2.87
C ILE A 230 6.18 15.90 -2.79
N ASP A 231 7.37 16.49 -2.79
CA ASP A 231 8.63 15.76 -3.00
C ASP A 231 9.35 15.36 -1.69
N THR A 232 8.68 15.54 -0.55
CA THR A 232 9.29 15.34 0.78
C THR A 232 9.03 13.96 1.37
N PHE A 233 8.08 13.18 0.85
CA PHE A 233 7.61 11.94 1.48
C PHE A 233 8.09 10.68 0.76
N GLU A 234 8.72 9.78 1.50
CA GLU A 234 9.17 8.47 1.00
C GLU A 234 7.97 7.52 0.83
N HIS A 235 7.02 7.57 1.77
CA HIS A 235 5.82 6.75 1.73
C HIS A 235 4.56 7.60 1.66
N LYS A 236 3.71 7.31 0.67
CA LYS A 236 2.42 8.00 0.46
C LYS A 236 1.30 6.96 0.52
N ILE A 237 0.40 7.11 1.48
CA ILE A 237 -0.72 6.20 1.70
C ILE A 237 -2.02 7.00 1.55
N ILE A 238 -2.85 6.58 0.61
CA ILE A 238 -4.07 7.28 0.25
C ILE A 238 -5.25 6.38 0.56
N PHE A 239 -6.19 6.88 1.35
CA PHE A 239 -7.46 6.22 1.61
C PHE A 239 -8.56 7.01 0.94
N VAL A 240 -9.37 6.35 0.12
CA VAL A 240 -10.54 6.93 -0.53
C VAL A 240 -11.77 6.27 0.06
N MET A 241 -12.47 6.98 0.93
CA MET A 241 -13.71 6.54 1.57
C MET A 241 -14.89 7.13 0.80
N VAL A 242 -15.63 6.25 0.11
CA VAL A 242 -16.65 6.66 -0.86
C VAL A 242 -17.78 5.61 -0.97
N HIS A 243 -18.90 5.98 -1.56
CA HIS A 243 -19.94 5.04 -1.96
C HIS A 243 -19.76 4.59 -3.41
N SER A 244 -20.18 3.36 -3.69
CA SER A 244 -20.27 2.85 -5.06
C SER A 244 -21.71 2.49 -5.40
N GLU A 245 -22.10 2.84 -6.62
CA GLU A 245 -23.41 2.59 -7.19
C GLU A 245 -23.65 1.08 -7.36
N VAL A 246 -24.83 0.62 -6.96
CA VAL A 246 -25.13 -0.81 -6.79
C VAL A 246 -25.29 -1.59 -8.09
N THR A 247 -25.62 -0.91 -9.20
CA THR A 247 -25.91 -1.52 -10.49
C THR A 247 -24.75 -1.51 -11.47
N CYS A 248 -23.83 -0.55 -11.32
CA CYS A 248 -22.68 -0.42 -12.23
C CYS A 248 -21.33 -0.36 -11.51
N GLY A 249 -21.28 -0.10 -10.21
CA GLY A 249 -20.03 0.02 -9.47
C GLY A 249 -19.34 1.38 -9.62
N ASP A 250 -20.00 2.37 -10.23
CA ASP A 250 -19.47 3.74 -10.36
C ASP A 250 -19.34 4.40 -8.98
N LEU A 251 -18.44 5.36 -8.83
CA LEU A 251 -18.10 6.01 -7.56
C LEU A 251 -18.84 7.33 -7.39
N PHE A 252 -19.39 7.56 -6.20
CA PHE A 252 -20.15 8.77 -5.88
C PHE A 252 -19.21 9.97 -5.82
N THR A 253 -19.64 11.06 -6.44
CA THR A 253 -18.88 12.32 -6.63
C THR A 253 -19.45 13.48 -5.84
N GLY A 254 -20.74 13.42 -5.54
CA GLY A 254 -21.44 14.47 -4.83
C GLY A 254 -22.93 14.38 -5.05
N LYS A 255 -23.58 15.48 -4.72
CA LYS A 255 -24.98 15.71 -5.06
C LYS A 255 -25.16 16.87 -6.01
N ASP A 256 -26.12 16.73 -6.92
CA ASP A 256 -26.53 17.79 -7.85
C ASP A 256 -27.39 18.87 -7.16
N GLY A 257 -27.91 19.81 -7.96
CA GLY A 257 -28.78 20.88 -7.48
C GLY A 257 -30.15 20.40 -6.97
N ASN A 258 -30.56 19.19 -7.35
CA ASN A 258 -31.79 18.54 -6.90
C ASN A 258 -31.54 17.62 -5.69
N ASN A 259 -30.33 17.60 -5.14
CA ASN A 259 -29.91 16.74 -4.03
C ASN A 259 -29.91 15.23 -4.36
N GLU A 260 -29.84 14.90 -5.65
CA GLU A 260 -29.66 13.55 -6.18
C GLU A 260 -28.17 13.18 -6.19
N ASP A 261 -27.86 11.92 -5.88
CA ASP A 261 -26.47 11.44 -5.87
C ASP A 261 -25.95 11.28 -7.30
N MET A 262 -24.71 11.73 -7.52
CA MET A 262 -24.02 11.70 -8.81
C MET A 262 -22.83 10.75 -8.75
N ALA A 263 -22.66 9.89 -9.76
CA ALA A 263 -21.56 8.92 -9.82
C ALA A 263 -20.79 8.97 -11.15
N LEU A 264 -19.53 8.53 -11.10
CA LEU A 264 -18.62 8.45 -12.23
C LEU A 264 -17.90 7.10 -12.29
N LEU A 265 -17.46 6.73 -13.48
CA LEU A 265 -16.56 5.59 -13.64
C LEU A 265 -15.30 5.78 -12.78
N PRO A 266 -14.74 4.72 -12.18
CA PRO A 266 -13.59 4.84 -11.29
C PRO A 266 -12.40 5.64 -11.84
N GLN A 267 -12.07 5.51 -13.13
CA GLN A 267 -11.02 6.32 -13.76
C GLN A 267 -11.38 7.81 -13.80
N GLU A 268 -12.60 8.14 -14.23
CA GLU A 268 -13.07 9.54 -14.33
C GLU A 268 -13.14 10.16 -12.93
N PHE A 269 -13.63 9.40 -11.94
CA PHE A 269 -13.61 9.79 -10.54
C PHE A 269 -12.19 10.15 -10.06
N MET A 270 -11.20 9.29 -10.34
CA MET A 270 -9.82 9.52 -9.91
C MET A 270 -9.19 10.73 -10.62
N ILE A 271 -9.57 11.01 -11.88
CA ILE A 271 -9.16 12.21 -12.62
C ILE A 271 -9.60 13.48 -11.91
N TYR A 272 -10.85 13.54 -11.47
CA TYR A 272 -11.35 14.72 -10.76
C TYR A 272 -10.83 14.80 -9.32
N LEU A 273 -10.80 13.68 -8.60
CA LEU A 273 -10.30 13.64 -7.22
C LEU A 273 -8.83 14.07 -7.13
N PHE A 274 -7.98 13.60 -8.04
CA PHE A 274 -6.54 13.90 -8.08
C PHE A 274 -6.17 14.92 -9.16
N SER A 275 -7.08 15.85 -9.46
CA SER A 275 -6.88 16.90 -10.45
C SER A 275 -5.68 17.79 -10.13
N GLY A 276 -5.13 18.41 -11.17
CA GLY A 276 -4.00 19.33 -11.06
C GLY A 276 -2.75 18.68 -10.46
N CYS A 277 -2.17 19.33 -9.45
CA CYS A 277 -0.90 18.88 -8.86
C CYS A 277 -1.05 17.66 -7.91
N LEU A 278 -2.26 17.34 -7.43
CA LEU A 278 -2.49 16.17 -6.58
C LEU A 278 -2.14 14.86 -7.30
N GLN A 279 -2.24 14.82 -8.62
CA GLN A 279 -1.85 13.65 -9.43
C GLN A 279 -0.43 13.17 -9.12
N ARG A 280 0.51 14.07 -8.82
CA ARG A 280 1.91 13.73 -8.50
C ARG A 280 2.04 12.98 -7.17
N LEU A 281 1.13 13.19 -6.23
CA LEU A 281 1.11 12.46 -4.96
C LEU A 281 0.71 10.99 -5.17
N VAL A 282 -0.07 10.69 -6.20
CA VAL A 282 -0.59 9.34 -6.47
C VAL A 282 0.48 8.40 -7.00
N SER A 283 1.43 8.91 -7.80
CA SER A 283 2.52 8.09 -8.36
C SER A 283 3.36 7.47 -7.25
N GLY A 284 3.51 6.14 -7.26
CA GLY A 284 4.22 5.37 -6.24
C GLY A 284 3.51 5.25 -4.89
N SER A 285 2.28 5.78 -4.75
CA SER A 285 1.51 5.65 -3.51
C SER A 285 0.88 4.25 -3.34
N THR A 286 0.48 3.93 -2.11
CA THR A 286 -0.44 2.82 -1.83
C THR A 286 -1.84 3.38 -1.62
N ILE A 287 -2.81 2.96 -2.44
CA ILE A 287 -4.19 3.44 -2.38
C ILE A 287 -5.11 2.36 -1.82
N PHE A 288 -5.93 2.71 -0.83
CA PHE A 288 -7.02 1.88 -0.32
C PHE A 288 -8.37 2.47 -0.75
N MET A 289 -9.07 1.76 -1.63
CA MET A 289 -10.43 2.10 -2.05
C MET A 289 -11.42 1.54 -1.04
N LEU A 290 -11.75 2.34 -0.02
CA LEU A 290 -12.71 2.01 1.04
C LEU A 290 -14.14 2.31 0.58
N SER A 291 -14.57 1.60 -0.46
CA SER A 291 -15.88 1.79 -1.06
C SER A 291 -16.96 0.93 -0.38
N CYS A 292 -18.06 1.54 0.03
CA CYS A 292 -19.28 0.81 0.36
C CYS A 292 -20.09 0.58 -0.92
N GLY A 293 -20.04 -0.63 -1.48
CA GLY A 293 -20.75 -1.00 -2.70
C GLY A 293 -19.91 -1.91 -3.61
N PRO A 294 -20.52 -2.45 -4.67
CA PRO A 294 -19.94 -3.47 -5.56
C PRO A 294 -18.91 -2.93 -6.58
N LEU A 295 -17.93 -2.11 -6.13
CA LEU A 295 -16.94 -1.44 -6.97
C LEU A 295 -16.21 -2.39 -7.94
N VAL A 296 -15.84 -3.59 -7.47
CA VAL A 296 -15.10 -4.60 -8.24
C VAL A 296 -15.97 -5.76 -8.72
N ALA A 297 -17.30 -5.66 -8.61
CA ALA A 297 -18.21 -6.69 -9.10
C ALA A 297 -18.43 -6.58 -10.62
N PHE A 298 -18.35 -5.37 -11.17
CA PHE A 298 -18.67 -5.11 -12.56
C PHE A 298 -17.41 -5.03 -13.44
N PRO A 299 -17.35 -5.77 -14.56
CA PRO A 299 -16.18 -5.74 -15.46
C PRO A 299 -15.81 -4.34 -15.95
N LYS A 300 -16.82 -3.49 -16.22
CA LYS A 300 -16.61 -2.10 -16.66
C LYS A 300 -15.86 -1.29 -15.60
N SER A 301 -16.27 -1.40 -14.34
CA SER A 301 -15.67 -0.68 -13.21
C SER A 301 -14.28 -1.21 -12.86
N VAL A 302 -14.08 -2.53 -12.93
CA VAL A 302 -12.73 -3.13 -12.80
C VAL A 302 -11.80 -2.66 -13.92
N ASN A 303 -12.26 -2.63 -15.17
CA ASN A 303 -11.44 -2.14 -16.29
C ASN A 303 -11.13 -0.65 -16.14
N SER A 304 -12.08 0.13 -15.64
CA SER A 304 -11.87 1.55 -15.32
C SER A 304 -10.85 1.74 -14.20
N LEU A 305 -10.90 0.93 -13.12
CA LEU A 305 -9.87 0.92 -12.08
C LEU A 305 -8.49 0.57 -12.64
N LYS A 306 -8.39 -0.45 -13.51
CA LYS A 306 -7.12 -0.79 -14.17
C LYS A 306 -6.61 0.38 -15.01
N ALA A 307 -7.47 1.07 -15.74
CA ALA A 307 -7.08 2.26 -16.50
C ALA A 307 -6.58 3.38 -15.58
N ALA A 308 -7.20 3.57 -14.41
CA ALA A 308 -6.70 4.48 -13.39
C ALA A 308 -5.31 4.07 -12.88
N VAL A 309 -5.07 2.79 -12.62
CA VAL A 309 -3.74 2.29 -12.21
C VAL A 309 -2.66 2.59 -13.27
N VAL A 310 -2.97 2.41 -14.56
CA VAL A 310 -2.04 2.79 -15.65
C VAL A 310 -1.76 4.29 -15.64
N GLN A 311 -2.81 5.10 -15.51
CA GLN A 311 -2.71 6.56 -15.61
C GLN A 311 -1.98 7.20 -14.43
N PHE A 312 -2.29 6.78 -13.20
CA PHE A 312 -1.78 7.39 -11.98
C PHE A 312 -0.53 6.70 -11.43
N LYS A 313 -0.24 5.48 -11.90
CA LYS A 313 0.93 4.69 -11.51
C LYS A 313 1.13 4.58 -9.98
N PRO A 314 0.09 4.25 -9.18
CA PRO A 314 0.32 3.91 -7.78
C PRO A 314 1.22 2.67 -7.70
N ALA A 315 1.98 2.53 -6.62
CA ALA A 315 2.71 1.30 -6.34
C ALA A 315 1.72 0.14 -6.16
N TYR A 316 0.65 0.39 -5.39
CA TYR A 316 -0.42 -0.57 -5.17
C TYR A 316 -1.78 0.12 -5.04
N MET A 317 -2.82 -0.56 -5.48
CA MET A 317 -4.22 -0.18 -5.20
C MET A 317 -4.96 -1.39 -4.64
N VAL A 318 -5.57 -1.23 -3.47
CA VAL A 318 -6.33 -2.25 -2.76
C VAL A 318 -7.81 -1.91 -2.82
N ALA A 319 -8.64 -2.87 -3.26
CA ALA A 319 -10.09 -2.72 -3.34
C ALA A 319 -10.80 -3.98 -2.80
N PHE A 320 -12.09 -3.85 -2.50
CA PHE A 320 -12.87 -4.87 -1.79
C PHE A 320 -14.15 -5.21 -2.55
N SER A 321 -14.56 -6.48 -2.50
CA SER A 321 -15.75 -6.98 -3.21
C SER A 321 -17.05 -6.93 -2.41
N ALA A 322 -17.01 -6.60 -1.12
CA ALA A 322 -18.22 -6.67 -0.29
C ALA A 322 -19.19 -5.52 -0.60
N ASP A 323 -20.42 -5.88 -0.99
CA ASP A 323 -21.51 -4.93 -1.28
C ASP A 323 -21.80 -3.99 -0.10
N ARG A 324 -21.62 -4.49 1.12
CA ARG A 324 -21.73 -3.73 2.38
C ARG A 324 -20.41 -3.78 3.11
N PHE A 325 -19.43 -3.05 2.58
CA PHE A 325 -18.10 -3.02 3.17
C PHE A 325 -18.13 -2.44 4.60
N ILE A 326 -17.64 -3.21 5.58
CA ILE A 326 -17.55 -2.79 6.98
C ILE A 326 -16.10 -2.45 7.26
N SER A 327 -15.73 -1.17 7.18
CA SER A 327 -14.35 -0.72 7.35
C SER A 327 -13.72 -1.17 8.69
N ALA A 328 -14.52 -1.30 9.76
CA ALA A 328 -14.03 -1.67 11.09
C ALA A 328 -13.28 -3.03 11.13
N ILE A 329 -13.60 -3.97 10.23
CA ILE A 329 -12.94 -5.29 10.21
C ILE A 329 -11.51 -5.24 9.65
N MET A 330 -11.14 -4.15 8.96
CA MET A 330 -9.80 -3.94 8.42
C MET A 330 -8.80 -3.43 9.45
N LYS A 331 -9.21 -3.12 10.69
CA LYS A 331 -8.31 -2.50 11.67
C LYS A 331 -7.03 -3.32 11.88
N LEU A 332 -7.16 -4.63 12.06
CA LEU A 332 -6.01 -5.54 12.20
C LEU A 332 -5.15 -5.56 10.94
N PHE A 333 -5.76 -5.54 9.75
CA PHE A 333 -5.05 -5.48 8.48
C PHE A 333 -4.20 -4.21 8.38
N ILE A 334 -4.79 -3.05 8.71
CA ILE A 334 -4.13 -1.75 8.60
C ILE A 334 -3.03 -1.58 9.64
N MET A 335 -3.23 -2.07 10.87
CA MET A 335 -2.17 -2.10 11.88
C MET A 335 -1.01 -3.00 11.42
N ALA A 336 -1.30 -4.20 10.93
CA ALA A 336 -0.29 -5.12 10.42
C ALA A 336 0.43 -4.55 9.18
N PHE A 337 -0.29 -3.86 8.31
CA PHE A 337 0.26 -3.12 7.18
C PHE A 337 1.25 -2.05 7.64
N GLY A 338 0.86 -1.19 8.60
CA GLY A 338 1.75 -0.17 9.14
C GLY A 338 3.04 -0.78 9.69
N VAL A 339 2.93 -1.84 10.49
CA VAL A 339 4.10 -2.49 11.10
C VAL A 339 4.97 -3.23 10.07
N ARG A 340 4.38 -4.02 9.16
CA ARG A 340 5.16 -4.88 8.25
C ARG A 340 5.67 -4.13 7.03
N VAL A 341 4.89 -3.22 6.48
CA VAL A 341 5.22 -2.53 5.23
C VAL A 341 5.94 -1.23 5.53
N LEU A 342 5.33 -0.37 6.36
CA LEU A 342 5.87 0.97 6.60
C LEU A 342 7.03 0.96 7.58
N ILE A 343 6.91 0.25 8.70
CA ILE A 343 8.00 0.16 9.68
C ILE A 343 9.05 -0.86 9.24
N GLN A 344 8.65 -2.09 8.90
CA GLN A 344 9.62 -3.15 8.58
C GLN A 344 10.19 -3.09 7.15
N GLY A 345 9.64 -2.24 6.28
CA GLY A 345 10.08 -2.08 4.91
C GLY A 345 9.82 -3.31 4.02
N HIS A 346 8.87 -4.18 4.39
CA HIS A 346 8.51 -5.29 3.53
C HIS A 346 7.70 -4.83 2.33
N ASP A 347 7.99 -5.40 1.17
CA ASP A 347 7.18 -5.24 -0.03
C ASP A 347 5.74 -5.74 0.21
N LEU A 348 4.74 -4.86 -0.02
CA LEU A 348 3.34 -5.15 0.26
C LEU A 348 2.85 -6.42 -0.45
N TYR A 349 3.24 -6.62 -1.70
CA TYR A 349 2.81 -7.80 -2.47
C TYR A 349 3.33 -9.08 -1.86
N LYS A 350 4.60 -9.11 -1.44
CA LYS A 350 5.23 -10.30 -0.83
C LYS A 350 4.60 -10.69 0.51
N VAL A 351 4.16 -9.72 1.31
CA VAL A 351 3.56 -9.97 2.63
C VAL A 351 2.04 -9.91 2.63
N PHE A 352 1.39 -9.71 1.48
CA PHE A 352 -0.05 -9.47 1.42
C PHE A 352 -0.88 -10.61 2.02
N VAL A 353 -0.48 -11.86 1.76
CA VAL A 353 -1.14 -13.05 2.31
C VAL A 353 -1.00 -13.08 3.83
N ASP A 354 0.18 -12.80 4.37
CA ASP A 354 0.39 -12.74 5.82
C ASP A 354 -0.48 -11.66 6.48
N LEU A 355 -0.65 -10.50 5.81
CA LEU A 355 -1.52 -9.42 6.30
C LEU A 355 -2.99 -9.87 6.33
N LEU A 356 -3.42 -10.64 5.33
CA LEU A 356 -4.75 -11.24 5.32
C LEU A 356 -4.89 -12.32 6.40
N ASP A 357 -3.86 -13.14 6.64
CA ASP A 357 -3.90 -14.23 7.62
C ASP A 357 -4.10 -13.73 9.05
N VAL A 358 -3.51 -12.59 9.41
CA VAL A 358 -3.77 -11.93 10.71
C VAL A 358 -5.11 -11.18 10.76
N SER A 359 -5.82 -11.10 9.64
CA SER A 359 -7.06 -10.33 9.46
C SER A 359 -8.22 -11.22 9.07
N ILE A 360 -8.51 -12.24 9.89
CA ILE A 360 -9.50 -13.27 9.56
C ILE A 360 -10.89 -12.69 9.29
N GLU A 361 -11.33 -11.68 10.04
CA GLU A 361 -12.64 -11.03 9.84
C GLU A 361 -12.76 -10.38 8.45
N LEU A 362 -11.68 -9.75 7.98
CA LEU A 362 -11.65 -9.18 6.62
C LEU A 362 -11.82 -10.26 5.55
N ARG A 363 -11.09 -11.37 5.70
CA ARG A 363 -11.15 -12.52 4.77
C ARG A 363 -12.55 -13.14 4.70
N MET A 364 -13.23 -13.20 5.84
CA MET A 364 -14.59 -13.74 5.92
C MET A 364 -15.61 -12.81 5.26
N HIS A 365 -15.38 -11.51 5.34
CA HIS A 365 -16.33 -10.49 4.89
C HIS A 365 -16.21 -10.16 3.40
N SER A 366 -14.99 -10.09 2.88
CA SER A 366 -14.74 -9.58 1.54
C SER A 366 -13.59 -10.32 0.86
N ASP A 367 -13.68 -10.45 -0.46
CA ASP A 367 -12.46 -10.62 -1.24
C ASP A 367 -11.69 -9.31 -1.27
N THR A 368 -10.38 -9.45 -1.38
CA THR A 368 -9.48 -8.31 -1.51
C THR A 368 -8.80 -8.39 -2.87
N PHE A 369 -8.80 -7.28 -3.58
CA PHE A 369 -8.14 -7.11 -4.86
C PHE A 369 -6.90 -6.25 -4.65
N LEU A 370 -5.77 -6.71 -5.17
CA LEU A 370 -4.52 -5.95 -5.20
C LEU A 370 -4.14 -5.70 -6.66
N PHE A 371 -4.11 -4.43 -7.05
CA PHE A 371 -3.68 -3.99 -8.37
C PHE A 371 -2.30 -3.34 -8.28
N CYS A 372 -1.45 -3.61 -9.25
CA CYS A 372 -0.13 -2.99 -9.42
C CYS A 372 0.29 -3.02 -10.89
N LEU A 373 1.33 -2.27 -11.24
CA LEU A 373 1.95 -2.34 -12.56
C LEU A 373 2.89 -3.54 -12.63
N GLY A 374 2.89 -4.27 -13.76
CA GLY A 374 3.70 -5.48 -13.95
C GLY A 374 5.20 -5.25 -13.86
N GLU A 375 5.66 -4.03 -14.13
CA GLU A 375 7.06 -3.60 -13.92
C GLU A 375 7.51 -3.74 -12.46
N CYS A 376 6.58 -3.67 -11.49
CA CYS A 376 6.90 -3.89 -10.07
C CYS A 376 7.26 -5.35 -9.76
N MET A 377 6.94 -6.31 -10.64
CA MET A 377 7.12 -7.75 -10.40
C MET A 377 8.27 -8.37 -11.19
N ALA A 378 8.67 -7.79 -12.32
CA ALA A 378 9.69 -8.36 -13.16
C ALA A 378 11.10 -8.10 -12.60
N PRO A 379 11.99 -9.12 -12.55
CA PRO A 379 13.42 -8.86 -12.41
C PRO A 379 13.85 -7.90 -13.51
N ARG A 380 14.64 -6.87 -13.18
CA ARG A 380 15.07 -5.77 -14.08
C ARG A 380 15.86 -6.20 -15.34
N THR A 381 15.89 -7.47 -15.70
CA THR A 381 16.79 -8.06 -16.67
C THR A 381 16.18 -8.33 -18.05
N VAL A 382 14.90 -8.02 -18.30
CA VAL A 382 14.30 -8.26 -19.62
C VAL A 382 13.70 -6.97 -20.19
N ASN A 383 14.35 -6.45 -21.24
CA ASN A 383 13.84 -5.38 -22.10
C ASN A 383 12.63 -5.91 -22.89
N VAL A 384 11.45 -5.96 -22.26
CA VAL A 384 10.21 -6.20 -22.99
C VAL A 384 9.55 -4.86 -23.27
N SER A 385 9.56 -4.47 -24.54
CA SER A 385 8.96 -3.25 -25.09
C SER A 385 7.42 -3.30 -25.12
N SER A 386 6.79 -3.94 -24.13
CA SER A 386 5.33 -4.08 -24.04
C SER A 386 4.75 -2.99 -23.14
N SER A 387 3.62 -2.41 -23.56
CA SER A 387 2.81 -1.49 -22.74
C SER A 387 2.65 -1.99 -21.30
N PRO A 388 2.61 -1.10 -20.29
CA PRO A 388 2.58 -1.48 -18.89
C PRO A 388 1.33 -2.33 -18.61
N ALA A 389 1.54 -3.62 -18.35
CA ALA A 389 0.46 -4.55 -18.03
C ALA A 389 0.05 -4.35 -16.56
N VAL A 390 -1.23 -4.11 -16.29
CA VAL A 390 -1.75 -4.09 -14.91
C VAL A 390 -1.96 -5.52 -14.43
N ILE A 391 -1.31 -5.87 -13.34
CA ILE A 391 -1.55 -7.11 -12.62
C ILE A 391 -2.64 -6.84 -11.57
N GLY A 392 -3.73 -7.60 -11.64
CA GLY A 392 -4.77 -7.60 -10.61
C GLY A 392 -4.90 -8.99 -10.01
N VAL A 393 -4.62 -9.11 -8.71
CA VAL A 393 -4.75 -10.38 -7.97
C VAL A 393 -5.96 -10.30 -7.05
N ARG A 394 -6.84 -11.29 -7.14
CA ARG A 394 -7.98 -11.47 -6.24
C ARG A 394 -7.62 -12.50 -5.17
N TYR A 395 -7.69 -12.09 -3.92
CA TYR A 395 -7.53 -12.96 -2.76
C TYR A 395 -8.90 -13.30 -2.20
N SER A 396 -9.27 -14.57 -2.32
CA SER A 396 -10.51 -15.11 -1.78
C SER A 396 -10.24 -16.11 -0.67
N TRP A 397 -11.06 -16.07 0.37
CA TRP A 397 -10.97 -17.00 1.49
C TRP A 397 -12.01 -18.10 1.39
N TYR A 398 -11.58 -19.32 1.64
CA TYR A 398 -12.41 -20.50 1.60
C TYR A 398 -12.67 -21.03 3.01
N HIS A 399 -13.94 -21.35 3.29
CA HIS A 399 -14.32 -22.12 4.47
C HIS A 399 -15.60 -22.90 4.23
N THR A 400 -15.58 -24.18 4.57
CA THR A 400 -16.66 -25.15 4.32
C THR A 400 -18.03 -24.68 4.79
N HIS A 401 -18.12 -23.93 5.90
CA HIS A 401 -19.39 -23.50 6.49
C HIS A 401 -19.72 -22.01 6.36
N ARG A 402 -18.75 -21.17 6.02
CA ARG A 402 -18.91 -19.69 6.03
C ARG A 402 -18.81 -19.11 4.64
N ARG A 403 -17.91 -19.66 3.82
CA ARG A 403 -17.68 -19.21 2.45
C ARG A 403 -17.27 -20.39 1.56
N PRO A 404 -18.21 -21.31 1.28
CA PRO A 404 -17.92 -22.47 0.46
C PRO A 404 -17.35 -22.05 -0.90
N TRP A 405 -16.23 -22.65 -1.28
CA TRP A 405 -15.45 -22.36 -2.49
C TRP A 405 -15.05 -20.88 -2.69
N GLY A 406 -15.00 -20.08 -1.63
CA GLY A 406 -14.69 -18.65 -1.73
C GLY A 406 -15.87 -17.80 -2.21
N VAL A 407 -17.06 -18.38 -2.34
CA VAL A 407 -18.28 -17.70 -2.75
C VAL A 407 -19.11 -17.32 -1.52
N SER A 408 -19.60 -16.07 -1.52
CA SER A 408 -20.56 -15.62 -0.51
C SER A 408 -21.95 -16.19 -0.87
N LEU A 409 -22.36 -17.24 -0.17
CA LEU A 409 -23.65 -17.90 -0.38
C LEU A 409 -24.67 -17.44 0.67
N PRO A 410 -25.96 -17.37 0.34
CA PRO A 410 -27.00 -17.10 1.34
C PRO A 410 -27.04 -18.22 2.39
N MET A 411 -27.50 -17.88 3.59
CA MET A 411 -27.58 -18.85 4.69
C MET A 411 -28.59 -19.97 4.40
N SER A 412 -29.67 -19.65 3.68
CA SER A 412 -30.69 -20.59 3.21
C SER A 412 -30.46 -20.95 1.74
N CYS A 413 -30.64 -22.22 1.39
CA CYS A 413 -30.69 -22.64 0.00
C CYS A 413 -31.90 -21.98 -0.71
N PRO A 414 -31.72 -21.35 -1.88
CA PRO A 414 -32.83 -20.71 -2.59
C PRO A 414 -33.88 -21.70 -3.11
N ALA A 415 -33.54 -22.99 -3.25
CA ALA A 415 -34.47 -24.01 -3.74
C ALA A 415 -35.33 -24.61 -2.62
N CYS A 416 -34.72 -25.10 -1.54
CA CYS A 416 -35.44 -25.81 -0.47
C CYS A 416 -35.47 -25.06 0.88
N SER A 417 -34.98 -23.82 0.95
CA SER A 417 -34.91 -22.98 2.17
C SER A 417 -34.13 -23.57 3.36
N SER A 418 -33.53 -24.73 3.20
CA SER A 418 -32.72 -25.38 4.24
C SER A 418 -31.52 -24.50 4.61
N ILE A 419 -31.28 -24.39 5.92
CA ILE A 419 -30.20 -23.59 6.49
C ILE A 419 -28.90 -24.39 6.39
N ARG A 420 -27.88 -23.79 5.78
CA ARG A 420 -26.53 -24.35 5.63
C ARG A 420 -26.48 -25.69 4.89
N SER A 421 -27.35 -25.91 3.91
CA SER A 421 -27.35 -27.12 3.07
C SER A 421 -26.30 -27.11 1.95
N TRP A 422 -25.18 -26.40 2.15
CA TRP A 422 -24.07 -26.34 1.20
C TRP A 422 -23.05 -27.41 1.59
N SER A 423 -22.80 -28.39 0.71
CA SER A 423 -21.77 -29.42 0.92
C SER A 423 -20.71 -29.34 -0.17
N ALA A 424 -19.53 -29.89 0.09
CA ALA A 424 -18.50 -30.04 -0.93
C ALA A 424 -19.05 -30.83 -2.14
N SER A 425 -18.91 -30.31 -3.37
CA SER A 425 -19.20 -31.08 -4.57
C SER A 425 -18.29 -32.28 -4.57
N LYS A 426 -18.86 -33.48 -4.67
CA LYS A 426 -18.10 -34.69 -5.00
C LYS A 426 -17.36 -34.39 -6.30
N VAL A 427 -16.03 -34.41 -6.24
CA VAL A 427 -15.14 -34.14 -7.38
C VAL A 427 -15.51 -35.12 -8.50
N SER A 428 -15.87 -34.63 -9.69
CA SER A 428 -15.77 -35.49 -10.87
C SER A 428 -14.28 -35.61 -11.18
N ALA A 429 -13.80 -36.84 -11.42
CA ALA A 429 -12.37 -37.12 -11.60
C ALA A 429 -11.72 -36.33 -12.77
N ASP A 430 -12.51 -35.65 -13.60
CA ASP A 430 -12.07 -34.98 -14.83
C ASP A 430 -12.11 -33.45 -14.82
N SER A 431 -12.48 -32.78 -13.71
CA SER A 431 -12.52 -31.30 -13.70
C SER A 431 -11.61 -30.67 -12.65
N SER A 432 -10.63 -29.90 -13.12
CA SER A 432 -9.73 -29.09 -12.28
C SER A 432 -10.43 -27.90 -11.60
N ILE A 433 -11.70 -27.65 -11.91
CA ILE A 433 -12.49 -26.52 -11.40
C ILE A 433 -13.59 -27.06 -10.47
N LYS A 434 -13.43 -26.85 -9.16
CA LYS A 434 -14.43 -27.20 -8.15
C LYS A 434 -15.64 -26.26 -8.27
N GLN A 435 -16.77 -26.75 -8.78
CA GLN A 435 -18.04 -26.01 -8.78
C GLN A 435 -18.86 -26.30 -7.51
N ALA A 436 -19.64 -25.32 -7.07
CA ALA A 436 -20.59 -25.48 -5.97
C ALA A 436 -21.80 -26.32 -6.41
N ARG A 437 -22.23 -27.28 -5.58
CA ARG A 437 -23.53 -27.94 -5.73
C ARG A 437 -24.28 -27.87 -4.40
N VAL A 438 -25.60 -27.72 -4.48
CA VAL A 438 -26.48 -27.91 -3.33
C VAL A 438 -26.37 -29.38 -2.92
N SER A 439 -26.04 -29.70 -1.66
CA SER A 439 -26.22 -31.08 -1.16
C SER A 439 -27.70 -31.36 -1.17
N THR A 440 -28.16 -32.13 -2.16
CA THR A 440 -29.47 -32.77 -2.18
C THR A 440 -30.60 -31.84 -1.69
N CYS A 441 -30.95 -30.84 -2.50
CA CYS A 441 -32.36 -30.76 -2.90
C CYS A 441 -32.42 -31.51 -4.26
#